data_AF-A0A6V8MD49-F1
#
_entry.id   AF-A0A6V8MD49-F1
#
_cell.length_a   1.000
_cell.length_b   1.000
_cell.length_c   1.000
_cell.angle_alpha   90.00
_cell.angle_beta   90.00
_cell.angle_gamma   90.00
#
_symmetry.space_group_name_H-M   'P 1'
#
loop_
_entity.id
_entity.type
_entity.pdbx_description
1 polymer ?
#
loop_
_entity_poly.entity_id
_entity_poly.type
_entity_poly.pdbx_seq_one_letter_code
_entity_poly.pdbx_strand_id
1 'polypeptide(L)'
;MNEALSFLEEWSREGMLPWTAHCAAVKHFGLSHAAVERLALKNGLFPARYQRNRMMIDVHEQLRLFSSRVAVIGCGGLGGYVIEELARLGVGHLVAVDPDVFEEHNLNRQILATPNNLGLAKVEAARQRVEQINPAVTVTAVQDAFGLANGRELLAGVEVAVDALDSISYRLELAEVTGAVGIPMVHGAIGGWYGHVATQFPGEETVQGIYRHWVAGKGIEQQLGNPAFTPAIIASIEAAEVCKILLGKGELLRNRKLSIDLLEMEVHEIPYDQPVKLVRAA
;
A
#
# COMPACT_ATOMS: atom_id res chain seq x y z
N MET A 1 -16.64 -3.45 27.85
CA MET A 1 -15.83 -4.24 26.89
C MET A 1 -16.25 -5.71 26.87
N ASN A 2 -16.48 -6.34 28.03
CA ASN A 2 -17.02 -7.72 28.08
C ASN A 2 -18.37 -7.88 27.38
N GLU A 3 -19.32 -6.95 27.53
CA GLU A 3 -20.64 -7.06 26.89
C GLU A 3 -20.58 -7.00 25.36
N ALA A 4 -19.72 -6.15 24.80
CA ALA A 4 -19.53 -6.06 23.35
C ALA A 4 -18.91 -7.33 22.78
N LEU A 5 -17.95 -7.94 23.48
CA LEU A 5 -17.37 -9.21 23.07
C LEU A 5 -18.40 -10.34 23.11
N SER A 6 -19.14 -10.49 24.22
CA SER A 6 -20.19 -11.50 24.33
C SER A 6 -21.25 -11.35 23.24
N PHE A 7 -21.64 -10.11 22.92
CA PHE A 7 -22.53 -9.83 21.78
C PHE A 7 -21.95 -10.35 20.46
N LEU A 8 -20.67 -10.09 20.18
CA LEU A 8 -20.03 -10.55 18.95
C LEU A 8 -19.92 -12.09 18.90
N GLU A 9 -19.61 -12.74 20.03
CA GLU A 9 -19.52 -14.19 20.15
C GLU A 9 -20.87 -14.87 19.90
N GLU A 10 -21.94 -14.37 20.53
CA GLU A 10 -23.30 -14.88 20.37
C GLU A 10 -23.81 -14.78 18.92
N TRP A 11 -23.38 -13.73 18.21
CA TRP A 11 -23.80 -13.47 16.82
C TRP A 11 -22.85 -14.04 15.77
N SER A 12 -21.72 -14.60 16.21
CA SER A 12 -20.77 -15.29 15.35
C SER A 12 -21.19 -16.74 15.11
N ARG A 13 -20.84 -17.28 13.95
CA ARG A 13 -21.06 -18.70 13.63
C ARG A 13 -19.75 -19.31 13.20
N GLU A 14 -19.34 -20.40 13.85
CA GLU A 14 -18.08 -21.10 13.56
C GLU A 14 -16.86 -20.16 13.58
N GLY A 15 -16.83 -19.23 14.55
CA GLY A 15 -15.76 -18.23 14.67
C GLY A 15 -15.79 -17.12 13.61
N MET A 16 -16.80 -17.07 12.73
CA MET A 16 -16.96 -16.02 11.74
C MET A 16 -17.93 -14.95 12.23
N LEU A 17 -17.54 -13.67 12.12
CA LEU A 17 -18.36 -12.51 12.45
C LEU A 17 -19.04 -11.94 11.18
N PRO A 18 -20.37 -12.09 11.02
CA PRO A 18 -21.09 -11.52 9.89
C PRO A 18 -21.08 -9.99 9.90
N TRP A 19 -21.17 -9.37 8.71
CA TRP A 19 -21.23 -7.91 8.58
C TRP A 19 -22.42 -7.29 9.32
N THR A 20 -23.58 -7.96 9.31
CA THR A 20 -24.77 -7.50 10.04
C THR A 20 -24.55 -7.44 11.54
N ALA A 21 -23.85 -8.43 12.12
CA ALA A 21 -23.49 -8.46 13.53
C ALA A 21 -22.47 -7.36 13.87
N HIS A 22 -21.46 -7.17 13.01
CA HIS A 22 -20.50 -6.07 13.14
C HIS A 22 -21.22 -4.70 13.19
N CYS A 23 -22.11 -4.42 12.24
CA CYS A 23 -22.88 -3.17 12.20
C CYS A 23 -23.82 -3.02 13.40
N ALA A 24 -24.43 -4.11 13.85
CA ALA A 24 -25.27 -4.09 15.04
C ALA A 24 -24.46 -3.71 16.28
N ALA A 25 -23.25 -4.25 16.45
CA ALA A 25 -22.35 -3.89 17.54
C ALA A 25 -21.90 -2.41 17.47
N VAL A 26 -21.55 -1.91 16.28
CA VAL A 26 -21.24 -0.48 16.06
C VAL A 26 -22.38 0.40 16.58
N LYS A 27 -23.62 0.12 16.16
CA LYS A 27 -24.80 0.91 16.54
C LYS A 27 -25.16 0.75 18.02
N HIS A 28 -25.13 -0.47 18.54
CA HIS A 28 -25.58 -0.78 19.89
C HIS A 28 -24.63 -0.24 20.97
N PHE A 29 -23.31 -0.32 20.72
CA PHE A 29 -22.29 0.10 21.68
C PHE A 29 -21.66 1.46 21.37
N GLY A 30 -22.05 2.13 20.29
CA GLY A 30 -21.48 3.42 19.87
C GLY A 30 -19.99 3.34 19.51
N LEU A 31 -19.54 2.18 19.03
CA LEU A 31 -18.14 1.93 18.65
C LEU A 31 -17.89 2.27 17.19
N SER A 32 -16.66 2.64 16.84
CA SER A 32 -16.27 2.71 15.42
C SER A 32 -16.16 1.31 14.82
N HIS A 33 -16.32 1.21 13.49
CA HIS A 33 -16.05 -0.03 12.75
C HIS A 33 -14.66 -0.59 13.07
N ALA A 34 -13.65 0.27 13.14
CA ALA A 34 -12.29 -0.12 13.48
C ALA A 34 -12.16 -0.72 14.89
N ALA A 35 -12.91 -0.19 15.86
CA ALA A 35 -12.92 -0.71 17.22
C ALA A 35 -13.60 -2.09 17.32
N VAL A 36 -14.70 -2.29 16.59
CA VAL A 36 -15.39 -3.60 16.51
C VAL A 36 -14.50 -4.63 15.82
N GLU A 37 -13.89 -4.28 14.68
CA GLU A 37 -12.97 -5.17 13.95
C GLU A 37 -11.78 -5.58 14.85
N ARG A 38 -11.19 -4.62 15.57
CA ARG A 38 -10.10 -4.89 16.52
C ARG A 38 -10.53 -5.83 17.64
N LEU A 39 -11.72 -5.60 18.21
CA LEU A 39 -12.25 -6.42 19.29
C LEU A 39 -12.49 -7.86 18.81
N ALA A 40 -13.09 -8.03 17.63
CA ALA A 40 -13.34 -9.34 17.03
C ALA A 40 -12.02 -10.11 16.81
N LEU A 41 -11.08 -9.51 16.07
CA LEU A 41 -9.82 -10.14 15.69
C LEU A 41 -8.95 -10.49 16.92
N LYS A 42 -8.90 -9.62 17.94
CA LYS A 42 -8.17 -9.89 19.20
C LYS A 42 -8.71 -11.10 19.96
N ASN A 43 -9.98 -11.46 19.77
CA ASN A 43 -10.64 -12.56 20.44
C ASN A 43 -10.90 -13.75 19.51
N GLY A 44 -10.18 -13.83 18.38
CA GLY A 44 -10.27 -14.97 17.47
C GLY A 44 -11.54 -15.02 16.61
N LEU A 45 -12.36 -13.97 16.62
CA LEU A 45 -13.51 -13.85 15.73
C LEU A 45 -13.07 -13.25 14.39
N PHE A 46 -13.30 -14.00 13.31
CA PHE A 46 -12.84 -13.66 11.97
C PHE A 46 -13.93 -12.90 11.20
N PRO A 47 -13.73 -11.62 10.81
CA PRO A 47 -14.71 -10.89 10.02
C PRO A 47 -15.04 -11.61 8.70
N ALA A 48 -16.32 -11.84 8.43
CA ALA A 48 -16.78 -12.61 7.28
C ALA A 48 -16.32 -12.04 5.92
N ARG A 49 -16.04 -10.74 5.85
CA ARG A 49 -15.47 -10.08 4.66
C ARG A 49 -14.15 -10.72 4.20
N TYR A 50 -13.36 -11.26 5.12
CA TYR A 50 -12.06 -11.87 4.84
C TYR A 50 -12.15 -13.39 4.65
N GLN A 51 -13.34 -14.01 4.71
CA GLN A 51 -13.52 -15.47 4.73
C GLN A 51 -12.77 -16.21 3.63
N ARG A 52 -12.67 -15.61 2.42
CA ARG A 52 -11.98 -16.21 1.27
C ARG A 52 -10.46 -16.26 1.41
N ASN A 53 -9.90 -15.53 2.37
CA ASN A 53 -8.47 -15.50 2.66
C ASN A 53 -8.09 -16.35 3.87
N ARG A 54 -9.06 -16.82 4.68
CA ARG A 54 -8.83 -17.36 6.04
C ARG A 54 -7.88 -18.57 6.12
N MET A 55 -7.72 -19.32 5.03
CA MET A 55 -6.81 -20.47 4.96
C MET A 55 -5.36 -20.04 4.68
N MET A 56 -5.18 -18.91 4.00
CA MET A 56 -3.88 -18.32 3.67
C MET A 56 -3.42 -17.34 4.76
N ILE A 57 -4.37 -16.58 5.31
CA ILE A 57 -4.21 -15.54 6.31
C ILE A 57 -5.11 -15.90 7.48
N ASP A 58 -4.53 -16.46 8.55
CA ASP A 58 -5.30 -16.84 9.74
C ASP A 58 -5.75 -15.62 10.56
N VAL A 59 -6.48 -15.84 11.66
CA VAL A 59 -7.02 -14.73 12.47
C VAL A 59 -5.94 -13.87 13.12
N HIS A 60 -4.79 -14.44 13.47
CA HIS A 60 -3.68 -13.72 14.07
C HIS A 60 -2.95 -12.88 13.01
N GLU A 61 -2.83 -13.41 11.79
CA GLU A 61 -2.26 -12.70 10.65
C GLU A 61 -3.18 -11.58 10.16
N GLN A 62 -4.50 -11.83 10.14
CA GLN A 62 -5.48 -10.78 9.85
C GLN A 62 -5.46 -9.69 10.92
N LEU A 63 -5.31 -10.05 12.20
CA LEU A 63 -5.10 -9.09 13.29
C LEU A 63 -3.80 -8.30 13.12
N ARG A 64 -2.72 -8.96 12.66
CA ARG A 64 -1.44 -8.31 12.36
C ARG A 64 -1.63 -7.25 11.28
N LEU A 65 -2.20 -7.61 10.13
CA LEU A 65 -2.54 -6.67 9.05
C LEU A 65 -3.41 -5.51 9.55
N PHE A 66 -4.45 -5.82 10.33
CA PHE A 66 -5.37 -4.81 10.86
C PHE A 66 -4.74 -3.91 11.93
N SER A 67 -3.64 -4.35 12.54
CA SER A 67 -2.86 -3.52 13.46
C SER A 67 -1.78 -2.72 12.75
N SER A 68 -1.59 -2.95 11.45
CA SER A 68 -0.51 -2.33 10.68
C SER A 68 -0.85 -0.95 10.14
N ARG A 69 0.20 -0.14 9.95
CA ARG A 69 0.13 1.17 9.31
C ARG A 69 1.03 1.24 8.08
N VAL A 70 0.46 1.53 6.92
CA VAL A 70 1.18 1.64 5.63
C VAL A 70 1.01 3.04 5.06
N ALA A 71 2.09 3.64 4.56
CA ALA A 71 2.02 4.87 3.79
C ALA A 71 2.06 4.55 2.29
N VAL A 72 1.19 5.17 1.51
CA VAL A 72 1.20 5.12 0.05
C VAL A 72 1.46 6.53 -0.45
N ILE A 73 2.63 6.72 -1.07
CA ILE A 73 3.11 8.02 -1.54
C ILE A 73 2.84 8.10 -3.05
N GLY A 74 1.89 8.96 -3.43
CA GLY A 74 1.23 8.98 -4.74
C GLY A 74 -0.07 8.18 -4.72
N CYS A 75 -1.16 8.79 -5.15
CA CYS A 75 -2.52 8.23 -5.23
C CYS A 75 -3.03 8.18 -6.68
N GLY A 76 -2.10 8.15 -7.64
CA GLY A 76 -2.37 8.09 -9.08
C GLY A 76 -2.62 6.67 -9.58
N GLY A 77 -1.99 6.32 -10.71
CA GLY A 77 -2.16 5.04 -11.39
C GLY A 77 -1.87 3.85 -10.49
N LEU A 78 -0.68 3.78 -9.90
CA LEU A 78 -0.28 2.70 -8.99
C LEU A 78 -0.98 2.79 -7.64
N GLY A 79 -0.82 3.93 -6.97
CA GLY A 79 -1.25 4.10 -5.58
C GLY A 79 -2.75 3.89 -5.35
N GLY A 80 -3.60 4.25 -6.32
CA GLY A 80 -5.03 3.97 -6.23
C GLY A 80 -5.35 2.48 -6.14
N TYR A 81 -4.68 1.63 -6.92
CA TYR A 81 -4.83 0.18 -6.86
C TYR A 81 -4.21 -0.39 -5.58
N VAL A 82 -3.02 0.08 -5.17
CA VAL A 82 -2.39 -0.35 -3.91
C VAL A 82 -3.31 -0.07 -2.72
N ILE A 83 -3.89 1.13 -2.62
CA ILE A 83 -4.82 1.50 -1.56
C ILE A 83 -6.05 0.59 -1.56
N GLU A 84 -6.65 0.35 -2.73
CA GLU A 84 -7.82 -0.53 -2.88
C GLU A 84 -7.50 -1.96 -2.39
N GLU A 85 -6.37 -2.52 -2.81
CA GLU A 85 -5.97 -3.88 -2.44
C GLU A 85 -5.63 -4.01 -0.96
N LEU A 86 -4.83 -3.10 -0.40
CA LEU A 86 -4.46 -3.12 1.02
C LEU A 86 -5.69 -2.92 1.93
N ALA A 87 -6.63 -2.07 1.54
CA ALA A 87 -7.89 -1.89 2.27
C ALA A 87 -8.76 -3.15 2.24
N ARG A 88 -8.85 -3.83 1.09
CA ARG A 88 -9.57 -5.12 0.95
C ARG A 88 -8.88 -6.25 1.70
N LEU A 89 -7.55 -6.21 1.80
CA LEU A 89 -6.76 -7.15 2.58
C LEU A 89 -6.90 -6.91 4.09
N GLY A 90 -7.35 -5.71 4.49
CA GLY A 90 -7.58 -5.36 5.88
C GLY A 90 -6.36 -4.78 6.59
N VAL A 91 -5.46 -4.11 5.86
CA VAL A 91 -4.45 -3.24 6.49
C VAL A 91 -5.17 -2.12 7.23
N GLY A 92 -5.01 -2.05 8.55
CA GLY A 92 -5.92 -1.27 9.39
C GLY A 92 -5.81 0.24 9.25
N HIS A 93 -4.63 0.74 8.89
CA HIS A 93 -4.39 2.16 8.70
C HIS A 93 -3.56 2.44 7.45
N LEU A 94 -4.09 3.28 6.57
CA LEU A 94 -3.41 3.77 5.37
C LEU A 94 -3.14 5.27 5.51
N VAL A 95 -1.93 5.71 5.18
CA VAL A 95 -1.58 7.13 5.04
C VAL A 95 -1.44 7.39 3.55
N ALA A 96 -2.41 8.09 2.96
CA ALA A 96 -2.42 8.41 1.54
C ALA A 96 -1.88 9.83 1.36
N VAL A 97 -0.79 9.98 0.62
CA VAL A 97 -0.12 11.27 0.40
C VAL A 97 -0.08 11.57 -1.11
N ASP A 98 -0.72 12.65 -1.54
CA ASP A 98 -0.69 13.10 -2.93
C ASP A 98 -1.15 14.57 -2.99
N PRO A 99 -0.42 15.48 -3.66
CA PRO A 99 -0.78 16.89 -3.73
C PRO A 99 -1.94 17.17 -4.70
N ASP A 100 -2.21 16.27 -5.63
CA ASP A 100 -3.03 16.55 -6.80
C ASP A 100 -4.53 16.32 -6.56
N VAL A 101 -5.30 16.79 -7.55
CA VAL A 101 -6.71 16.46 -7.76
C VAL A 101 -6.87 15.58 -9.00
N PHE A 102 -8.03 14.95 -9.19
CA PHE A 102 -8.30 14.22 -10.43
C PHE A 102 -8.61 15.15 -11.60
N GLU A 103 -8.00 14.86 -12.73
CA GLU A 103 -8.26 15.47 -14.03
C GLU A 103 -8.80 14.45 -15.04
N GLU A 104 -9.38 14.93 -16.14
CA GLU A 104 -9.99 14.07 -17.18
C GLU A 104 -8.99 13.04 -17.73
N HIS A 105 -7.73 13.44 -17.91
CA HIS A 105 -6.67 12.56 -18.40
C HIS A 105 -6.30 11.44 -17.41
N ASN A 106 -6.85 11.42 -16.19
CA ASN A 106 -6.66 10.35 -15.21
C ASN A 106 -7.67 9.21 -15.38
N LEU A 107 -8.83 9.48 -15.99
CA LEU A 107 -9.92 8.51 -16.18
C LEU A 107 -9.49 7.26 -16.96
N ASN A 108 -8.41 7.36 -17.75
CA ASN A 108 -7.92 6.27 -18.59
C ASN A 108 -7.26 5.13 -17.80
N ARG A 109 -6.76 5.38 -16.57
CA ARG A 109 -5.88 4.43 -15.86
C ARG A 109 -5.90 4.48 -14.34
N GLN A 110 -6.42 5.55 -13.73
CA GLN A 110 -6.44 5.68 -12.27
C GLN A 110 -7.79 5.18 -11.75
N ILE A 111 -7.81 4.07 -11.01
CA ILE A 111 -9.06 3.40 -10.58
C ILE A 111 -10.02 4.30 -9.79
N LEU A 112 -9.46 5.30 -9.09
CA LEU A 112 -10.22 6.26 -8.28
C LEU A 112 -10.71 7.48 -9.09
N ALA A 113 -10.21 7.68 -10.32
CA ALA A 113 -10.70 8.70 -11.21
C ALA A 113 -12.05 8.27 -11.79
N THR A 114 -13.10 8.99 -11.42
CA THR A 114 -14.44 8.84 -12.00
C THR A 114 -14.93 10.21 -12.44
N PRO A 115 -15.94 10.31 -13.33
CA PRO A 115 -16.52 11.60 -13.69
C PRO A 115 -16.99 12.41 -12.46
N ASN A 116 -17.43 11.73 -11.39
CA ASN A 116 -17.87 12.38 -10.15
C ASN A 116 -16.71 12.86 -9.26
N ASN A 117 -15.49 12.35 -9.47
CA ASN A 117 -14.31 12.70 -8.69
C ASN A 117 -13.42 13.75 -9.36
N LEU A 118 -13.76 14.23 -10.57
CA LEU A 118 -12.99 15.28 -11.24
C LEU A 118 -12.95 16.55 -10.37
N GLY A 119 -11.74 17.09 -10.17
CA GLY A 119 -11.47 18.22 -9.28
C GLY A 119 -11.39 17.87 -7.78
N LEU A 120 -11.71 16.64 -7.39
CA LEU A 120 -11.54 16.17 -6.00
C LEU A 120 -10.07 15.79 -5.75
N ALA A 121 -9.55 16.13 -4.56
CA ALA A 121 -8.23 15.70 -4.12
C ALA A 121 -8.11 14.17 -4.18
N LYS A 122 -7.01 13.66 -4.76
CA LYS A 122 -6.83 12.21 -4.97
C LYS A 122 -6.89 11.44 -3.65
N VAL A 123 -6.25 11.98 -2.61
CA VAL A 123 -6.25 11.41 -1.26
C VAL A 123 -7.64 11.35 -0.63
N GLU A 124 -8.52 12.31 -0.94
CA GLU A 124 -9.87 12.37 -0.39
C GLU A 124 -10.77 11.35 -1.09
N ALA A 125 -10.66 11.20 -2.41
CA ALA A 125 -11.35 10.12 -3.11
C ALA A 125 -10.88 8.74 -2.63
N ALA A 126 -9.59 8.58 -2.34
CA ALA A 126 -9.05 7.35 -1.78
C ALA A 126 -9.67 7.04 -0.41
N ARG A 127 -9.75 8.04 0.48
CA ARG A 127 -10.42 7.92 1.78
C ARG A 127 -11.88 7.49 1.63
N GLN A 128 -12.64 8.17 0.77
CA GLN A 128 -14.05 7.86 0.51
C GLN A 128 -14.23 6.46 -0.08
N ARG A 129 -13.34 6.06 -0.99
CA ARG A 129 -13.37 4.72 -1.59
C ARG A 129 -13.13 3.63 -0.55
N VAL A 130 -12.12 3.81 0.30
CA VAL A 130 -11.82 2.84 1.37
C VAL A 130 -12.99 2.73 2.34
N GLU A 131 -13.62 3.84 2.72
CA GLU A 131 -14.81 3.85 3.58
C GLU A 131 -15.97 3.02 2.98
N GLN A 132 -16.15 3.06 1.65
CA GLN A 132 -17.19 2.27 0.97
C GLN A 132 -16.90 0.77 0.94
N ILE A 133 -15.64 0.36 0.75
CA ILE A 133 -15.29 -1.06 0.58
C ILE A 133 -14.96 -1.73 1.92
N ASN A 134 -14.35 -0.99 2.84
CA ASN A 134 -13.95 -1.46 4.15
C ASN A 134 -13.94 -0.33 5.20
N PRO A 135 -15.09 -0.01 5.80
CA PRO A 135 -15.20 1.08 6.78
C PRO A 135 -14.46 0.82 8.10
N ALA A 136 -13.93 -0.39 8.34
CA ALA A 136 -13.07 -0.66 9.48
C ALA A 136 -11.62 -0.19 9.27
N VAL A 137 -11.20 -0.02 8.01
CA VAL A 137 -9.89 0.51 7.66
C VAL A 137 -9.93 2.04 7.74
N THR A 138 -8.93 2.62 8.39
CA THR A 138 -8.79 4.07 8.51
C THR A 138 -7.84 4.59 7.43
N VAL A 139 -8.19 5.71 6.80
CA VAL A 139 -7.30 6.42 5.88
C VAL A 139 -7.03 7.83 6.40
N THR A 140 -5.75 8.14 6.62
CA THR A 140 -5.29 9.52 6.80
C THR A 140 -4.96 10.09 5.42
N ALA A 141 -5.81 11.00 4.94
CA ALA A 141 -5.62 11.70 3.68
C ALA A 141 -4.76 12.95 3.88
N VAL A 142 -3.61 13.02 3.20
CA VAL A 142 -2.68 14.16 3.28
C VAL A 142 -2.51 14.75 1.88
N GLN A 143 -3.17 15.87 1.64
CA GLN A 143 -3.04 16.59 0.38
C GLN A 143 -1.80 17.49 0.41
N ASP A 144 -0.62 16.88 0.27
CA ASP A 144 0.67 17.58 0.23
C ASP A 144 1.65 16.78 -0.62
N ALA A 145 2.69 17.45 -1.12
CA ALA A 145 3.79 16.79 -1.80
C ALA A 145 4.71 16.14 -0.77
N PHE A 146 5.09 14.88 -0.98
CA PHE A 146 6.09 14.23 -0.14
C PHE A 146 7.48 14.77 -0.45
N GLY A 147 8.28 15.04 0.58
CA GLY A 147 9.71 15.32 0.40
C GLY A 147 10.50 15.26 1.70
N LEU A 148 11.79 15.60 1.61
CA LEU A 148 12.72 15.54 2.76
C LEU A 148 12.26 16.36 3.98
N ALA A 149 11.54 17.47 3.75
CA ALA A 149 11.14 18.41 4.81
C ALA A 149 9.99 17.90 5.69
N ASN A 150 9.03 17.15 5.12
CA ASN A 150 7.83 16.65 5.81
C ASN A 150 7.83 15.12 5.99
N GLY A 151 8.67 14.39 5.23
CA GLY A 151 8.60 12.94 5.14
C GLY A 151 8.75 12.21 6.47
N ARG A 152 9.60 12.71 7.39
CA ARG A 152 9.77 12.10 8.72
C ARG A 152 8.49 12.16 9.56
N GLU A 153 7.75 13.25 9.48
CA GLU A 153 6.48 13.41 10.19
C GLU A 153 5.40 12.54 9.54
N LEU A 154 5.31 12.56 8.21
CA LEU A 154 4.33 11.76 7.46
C LEU A 154 4.49 10.25 7.68
N LEU A 155 5.73 9.79 7.87
CA LEU A 155 6.03 8.38 8.12
C LEU A 155 6.04 7.99 9.61
N ALA A 156 5.63 8.88 10.52
CA ALA A 156 5.62 8.58 11.94
C ALA A 156 4.66 7.41 12.27
N GLY A 157 5.21 6.33 12.82
CA GLY A 157 4.47 5.12 13.18
C GLY A 157 3.99 4.27 11.98
N VAL A 158 4.45 4.60 10.76
CA VAL A 158 4.29 3.76 9.58
C VAL A 158 5.29 2.60 9.66
N GLU A 159 4.91 1.42 9.18
CA GLU A 159 5.76 0.23 9.20
C GLU A 159 6.33 -0.11 7.82
N VAL A 160 5.63 0.27 6.75
CA VAL A 160 6.05 0.08 5.37
C VAL A 160 5.58 1.28 4.54
N ALA A 161 6.44 1.83 3.70
CA ALA A 161 6.06 2.81 2.70
C ALA A 161 5.91 2.15 1.31
N VAL A 162 5.01 2.67 0.49
CA VAL A 162 4.85 2.29 -0.92
C VAL A 162 5.13 3.50 -1.78
N ASP A 163 6.06 3.34 -2.72
CA ASP A 163 6.40 4.33 -3.72
C ASP A 163 5.56 4.14 -4.97
N ALA A 164 4.56 5.00 -5.10
CA ALA A 164 3.71 5.13 -6.27
C ALA A 164 3.90 6.50 -6.97
N LEU A 165 5.09 7.09 -6.83
CA LEU A 165 5.44 8.39 -7.42
C LEU A 165 5.78 8.27 -8.90
N ASP A 166 5.63 9.35 -9.66
CA ASP A 166 5.96 9.45 -11.09
C ASP A 166 7.27 10.22 -11.37
N SER A 167 7.90 10.79 -10.34
CA SER A 167 9.18 11.49 -10.46
C SER A 167 10.30 10.75 -9.74
N ILE A 168 11.37 10.46 -10.46
CA ILE A 168 12.57 9.81 -9.94
C ILE A 168 13.19 10.60 -8.77
N SER A 169 13.12 11.94 -8.77
CA SER A 169 13.65 12.73 -7.65
C SER A 169 12.92 12.42 -6.34
N TYR A 170 11.59 12.41 -6.36
CA TYR A 170 10.79 12.10 -5.17
C TYR A 170 10.90 10.63 -4.77
N ARG A 171 11.09 9.71 -5.73
CA ARG A 171 11.39 8.29 -5.43
C ARG A 171 12.68 8.15 -4.62
N LEU A 172 13.73 8.89 -5.00
CA LEU A 172 15.00 8.89 -4.28
C LEU A 172 14.88 9.56 -2.90
N GLU A 173 14.11 10.65 -2.79
CA GLU A 173 13.82 11.27 -1.49
C GLU A 173 13.07 10.31 -0.56
N LEU A 174 12.05 9.59 -1.06
CA LEU A 174 11.35 8.56 -0.29
C LEU A 174 12.28 7.43 0.17
N ALA A 175 13.18 6.98 -0.70
CA ALA A 175 14.20 5.99 -0.38
C ALA A 175 15.18 6.48 0.71
N GLU A 176 15.54 7.76 0.70
CA GLU A 176 16.36 8.38 1.74
C GLU A 176 15.62 8.47 3.07
N VAL A 177 14.40 9.03 3.07
CA VAL A 177 13.62 9.24 4.30
C VAL A 177 13.28 7.91 4.96
N THR A 178 12.83 6.91 4.21
CA THR A 178 12.50 5.57 4.74
C THR A 178 13.72 4.88 5.36
N GLY A 179 14.88 5.00 4.71
CA GLY A 179 16.16 4.57 5.28
C GLY A 179 16.50 5.29 6.59
N ALA A 180 16.30 6.61 6.65
CA ALA A 180 16.59 7.42 7.82
C ALA A 180 15.63 7.17 9.00
N VAL A 181 14.35 6.88 8.74
CA VAL A 181 13.36 6.55 9.78
C VAL A 181 13.35 5.06 10.15
N GLY A 182 14.09 4.22 9.42
CA GLY A 182 14.28 2.81 9.75
C GLY A 182 13.12 1.90 9.33
N ILE A 183 12.41 2.22 8.24
CA ILE A 183 11.32 1.39 7.71
C ILE A 183 11.61 0.93 6.27
N PRO A 184 11.14 -0.24 5.84
CA PRO A 184 11.23 -0.66 4.45
C PRO A 184 10.29 0.14 3.54
N MET A 185 10.63 0.17 2.26
CA MET A 185 9.75 0.63 1.18
C MET A 185 9.59 -0.43 0.10
N VAL A 186 8.43 -0.42 -0.54
CA VAL A 186 8.15 -1.16 -1.78
C VAL A 186 8.08 -0.15 -2.91
N HIS A 187 8.86 -0.38 -3.96
CA HIS A 187 9.00 0.51 -5.11
C HIS A 187 8.33 -0.08 -6.34
N GLY A 188 7.43 0.69 -6.96
CA GLY A 188 6.85 0.41 -8.26
C GLY A 188 7.17 1.51 -9.29
N ALA A 189 7.35 1.12 -10.55
CA ALA A 189 7.41 2.05 -11.68
C ALA A 189 6.79 1.43 -12.93
N ILE A 190 6.25 2.28 -13.81
CA ILE A 190 5.56 1.86 -15.03
C ILE A 190 5.89 2.77 -16.22
N GLY A 191 5.77 2.22 -17.42
CA GLY A 191 5.78 2.97 -18.67
C GLY A 191 5.34 2.10 -19.85
N GLY A 192 4.25 2.47 -20.53
CA GLY A 192 3.70 1.69 -21.64
C GLY A 192 3.29 0.28 -21.20
N TRP A 193 3.86 -0.73 -21.86
CA TRP A 193 3.66 -2.15 -21.55
C TRP A 193 4.55 -2.67 -20.43
N TYR A 194 5.42 -1.83 -19.88
CA TYR A 194 6.49 -2.22 -18.99
C TYR A 194 6.25 -1.73 -17.57
N GLY A 195 6.71 -2.52 -16.60
CA GLY A 195 6.83 -2.07 -15.23
C GLY A 195 7.84 -2.87 -14.45
N HIS A 196 8.20 -2.38 -13.28
CA HIS A 196 9.04 -3.13 -12.35
C HIS A 196 8.68 -2.89 -10.90
N VAL A 197 9.01 -3.87 -10.05
CA VAL A 197 8.87 -3.79 -8.60
C VAL A 197 10.17 -4.18 -7.90
N ALA A 198 10.51 -3.50 -6.82
CA ALA A 198 11.61 -3.84 -5.93
C ALA A 198 11.26 -3.51 -4.48
N THR A 199 11.97 -4.11 -3.53
CA THR A 199 11.81 -3.83 -2.10
C THR A 199 13.16 -3.36 -1.53
N GLN A 200 13.13 -2.29 -0.75
CA GLN A 200 14.31 -1.70 -0.12
C GLN A 200 14.13 -1.64 1.39
N PHE A 201 15.06 -2.25 2.11
CA PHE A 201 15.14 -2.17 3.57
C PHE A 201 16.10 -1.06 4.02
N PRO A 202 16.01 -0.63 5.29
CA PRO A 202 16.96 0.31 5.87
C PRO A 202 18.41 -0.15 5.68
N GLY A 203 19.25 0.75 5.17
CA GLY A 203 20.67 0.49 4.88
C GLY A 203 20.95 -0.08 3.49
N GLU A 204 19.92 -0.46 2.72
CA GLU A 204 20.04 -0.85 1.31
C GLU A 204 19.93 0.35 0.37
N GLU A 205 20.42 0.20 -0.85
CA GLU A 205 20.45 1.23 -1.90
C GLU A 205 19.87 0.70 -3.22
N THR A 206 18.87 -0.20 -3.15
CA THR A 206 18.25 -0.85 -4.31
C THR A 206 17.65 0.17 -5.28
N VAL A 207 16.84 1.12 -4.79
CA VAL A 207 16.19 2.16 -5.61
C VAL A 207 17.22 3.11 -6.19
N GLN A 208 18.21 3.52 -5.40
CA GLN A 208 19.35 4.32 -5.86
C GLN A 208 20.13 3.58 -6.96
N GLY A 209 20.30 2.26 -6.83
CA GLY A 209 20.91 1.39 -7.84
C GLY A 209 20.12 1.37 -9.16
N ILE A 210 18.79 1.23 -9.10
CA ILE A 210 17.89 1.27 -10.27
C ILE A 210 18.11 2.56 -11.07
N TYR A 211 18.24 3.69 -10.39
CA TYR A 211 18.30 5.02 -11.01
C TYR A 211 19.70 5.62 -11.09
N ARG A 212 20.78 4.87 -10.80
CA ARG A 212 22.17 5.37 -10.75
C ARG A 212 22.63 6.07 -12.03
N HIS A 213 22.19 5.60 -13.19
CA HIS A 213 22.55 6.15 -14.50
C HIS A 213 21.48 7.10 -15.07
N TRP A 214 20.47 7.45 -14.27
CA TRP A 214 19.46 8.40 -14.70
C TRP A 214 20.07 9.80 -14.83
N VAL A 215 19.78 10.46 -15.95
CA VAL A 215 20.16 11.85 -16.20
C VAL A 215 18.88 12.65 -16.37
N ALA A 216 18.74 13.73 -15.60
CA ALA A 216 17.58 14.61 -15.64
C ALA A 216 17.25 15.01 -17.09
N GLY A 217 16.01 14.75 -17.51
CA GLY A 217 15.50 15.09 -18.85
C GLY A 217 15.31 13.92 -19.83
N LYS A 218 15.63 12.67 -19.48
CA LYS A 218 15.33 11.48 -20.32
C LYS A 218 14.30 10.55 -19.65
N GLY A 219 13.05 10.98 -19.56
CA GLY A 219 11.93 10.11 -19.17
C GLY A 219 11.31 9.46 -20.41
N ILE A 220 11.52 8.15 -20.60
CA ILE A 220 10.83 7.35 -21.64
C ILE A 220 9.32 7.28 -21.34
N GLU A 221 8.93 7.49 -20.07
CA GLU A 221 7.54 7.45 -19.59
C GLU A 221 6.62 8.47 -20.29
N GLN A 222 7.11 9.64 -20.72
CA GLN A 222 6.29 10.62 -21.44
C GLN A 222 5.96 10.23 -22.88
N GLN A 223 6.70 9.29 -23.48
CA GLN A 223 6.49 8.88 -24.89
C GLN A 223 5.59 7.66 -25.05
N LEU A 224 5.57 6.75 -24.07
CA LEU A 224 4.86 5.47 -24.18
C LEU A 224 3.42 5.52 -23.64
N GLY A 225 3.08 6.54 -22.84
CA GLY A 225 1.81 6.59 -22.11
C GLY A 225 1.70 5.47 -21.07
N ASN A 226 0.52 5.35 -20.45
CA ASN A 226 0.28 4.36 -19.39
C ASN A 226 -1.12 3.74 -19.57
N PRO A 227 -1.21 2.57 -20.24
CA PRO A 227 -2.45 1.78 -20.34
C PRO A 227 -2.94 1.34 -18.96
N ALA A 228 -4.26 1.16 -18.78
CA ALA A 228 -4.86 0.85 -17.47
C ALA A 228 -4.37 -0.45 -16.82
N PHE A 229 -3.96 -1.43 -17.62
CA PHE A 229 -3.54 -2.75 -17.12
C PHE A 229 -2.15 -2.72 -16.46
N THR A 230 -1.25 -1.84 -16.91
CA THR A 230 0.13 -1.76 -16.41
C THR A 230 0.20 -1.31 -14.95
N PRO A 231 -0.45 -0.19 -14.52
CA PRO A 231 -0.48 0.14 -13.10
C PRO A 231 -1.18 -0.93 -12.27
N ALA A 232 -2.24 -1.57 -12.78
CA ALA A 232 -2.98 -2.58 -12.03
C ALA A 232 -2.08 -3.76 -11.62
N ILE A 233 -1.35 -4.37 -12.56
CA ILE A 233 -0.51 -5.53 -12.24
C ILE A 233 0.69 -5.17 -11.37
N ILE A 234 1.34 -4.02 -11.60
CA ILE A 234 2.46 -3.57 -10.77
C ILE A 234 1.98 -3.27 -9.35
N ALA A 235 0.85 -2.58 -9.18
CA ALA A 235 0.25 -2.32 -7.88
C ALA A 235 -0.12 -3.61 -7.12
N SER A 236 -0.62 -4.64 -7.81
CA SER A 236 -0.90 -5.93 -7.16
C SER A 236 0.36 -6.59 -6.62
N ILE A 237 1.50 -6.45 -7.33
CA ILE A 237 2.79 -6.99 -6.87
C ILE A 237 3.33 -6.14 -5.72
N GLU A 238 3.17 -4.82 -5.76
CA GLU A 238 3.51 -3.94 -4.63
C GLU A 238 2.72 -4.31 -3.38
N ALA A 239 1.39 -4.48 -3.50
CA ALA A 239 0.52 -4.90 -2.39
C ALA A 239 0.92 -6.28 -1.84
N ALA A 240 1.33 -7.21 -2.70
CA ALA A 240 1.85 -8.51 -2.29
C ALA A 240 3.17 -8.41 -1.52
N GLU A 241 4.12 -7.56 -1.94
CA GLU A 241 5.36 -7.29 -1.19
C GLU A 241 5.05 -6.67 0.18
N VAL A 242 4.14 -5.69 0.26
CA VAL A 242 3.70 -5.09 1.53
C VAL A 242 3.11 -6.15 2.47
N CYS A 243 2.21 -6.99 1.96
CA CYS A 243 1.62 -8.09 2.74
C CYS A 243 2.70 -9.03 3.29
N LYS A 244 3.66 -9.44 2.45
CA LYS A 244 4.79 -10.28 2.85
C LYS A 244 5.65 -9.62 3.94
N ILE A 245 5.94 -8.33 3.83
CA ILE A 245 6.68 -7.57 4.85
C ILE A 245 5.91 -7.58 6.17
N LEU A 246 4.62 -7.22 6.16
CA LEU A 246 3.82 -7.10 7.39
C LEU A 246 3.64 -8.45 8.10
N LEU A 247 3.53 -9.54 7.34
CA LEU A 247 3.39 -10.90 7.86
C LEU A 247 4.72 -11.61 8.12
N GLY A 248 5.85 -11.05 7.67
CA GLY A 248 7.17 -11.69 7.78
C GLY A 248 7.27 -13.01 6.99
N LYS A 249 6.68 -13.07 5.79
CA LYS A 249 6.57 -14.30 4.99
C LYS A 249 7.19 -14.17 3.59
N GLY A 250 7.71 -15.30 3.10
CA GLY A 250 8.18 -15.45 1.72
C GLY A 250 9.48 -14.70 1.43
N GLU A 251 9.91 -14.78 0.18
CA GLU A 251 11.09 -14.09 -0.31
C GLU A 251 10.71 -12.73 -0.89
N LEU A 252 11.35 -11.66 -0.40
CA LEU A 252 11.11 -10.28 -0.84
C LEU A 252 12.01 -9.93 -2.03
N LEU A 253 11.59 -8.95 -2.83
CA LEU A 253 12.36 -8.40 -3.96
C LEU A 253 13.49 -7.47 -3.49
N ARG A 254 14.28 -7.90 -2.50
CA ARG A 254 15.44 -7.17 -1.99
C ARG A 254 16.65 -7.40 -2.89
N ASN A 255 17.44 -6.36 -3.14
CA ASN A 255 18.65 -6.39 -3.97
C ASN A 255 18.43 -6.95 -5.38
N ARG A 256 17.18 -6.88 -5.88
CA ARG A 256 16.77 -7.24 -7.23
C ARG A 256 15.51 -6.48 -7.59
N LYS A 257 15.20 -6.39 -8.88
CA LYS A 257 13.86 -5.99 -9.33
C LYS A 257 13.21 -7.10 -10.13
N LEU A 258 11.89 -7.19 -10.00
CA LEU A 258 11.04 -7.94 -10.93
C LEU A 258 10.68 -7.01 -12.08
N SER A 259 11.14 -7.30 -13.29
CA SER A 259 10.82 -6.56 -14.51
C SER A 259 9.75 -7.31 -15.29
N ILE A 260 8.74 -6.60 -15.77
CA ILE A 260 7.58 -7.18 -16.45
C ILE A 260 7.38 -6.48 -17.78
N ASP A 261 7.29 -7.28 -18.84
CA ASP A 261 6.89 -6.88 -20.18
C ASP A 261 5.54 -7.52 -20.50
N LEU A 262 4.48 -6.72 -20.55
CA LEU A 262 3.12 -7.17 -20.82
C LEU A 262 2.81 -7.29 -22.32
N LEU A 263 3.70 -6.78 -23.19
CA LEU A 263 3.55 -6.92 -24.64
C LEU A 263 3.96 -8.33 -25.05
N GLU A 264 5.11 -8.79 -24.57
CA GLU A 264 5.65 -10.12 -24.86
C GLU A 264 5.33 -11.16 -23.76
N MET A 265 4.70 -10.73 -22.66
CA MET A 265 4.35 -11.55 -21.49
C MET A 265 5.58 -12.18 -20.81
N GLU A 266 6.66 -11.41 -20.71
CA GLU A 266 7.90 -11.83 -20.07
C GLU A 266 8.05 -11.25 -18.66
N VAL A 267 8.65 -12.04 -17.76
CA VAL A 267 8.95 -11.66 -16.38
C VAL A 267 10.39 -12.05 -16.06
N HIS A 268 11.21 -11.05 -15.69
CA HIS A 268 12.64 -11.23 -15.44
C HIS A 268 13.01 -10.72 -14.04
N GLU A 269 13.74 -11.53 -13.28
CA GLU A 269 14.39 -11.08 -12.05
C GLU A 269 15.79 -10.55 -12.36
N ILE A 270 16.02 -9.27 -12.11
CA ILE A 270 17.29 -8.60 -12.40
C ILE A 270 17.99 -8.27 -11.08
N PRO A 271 19.10 -8.94 -10.72
CA PRO A 271 19.83 -8.67 -9.49
C PRO A 271 20.57 -7.33 -9.54
N TYR A 272 20.76 -6.73 -8.37
CA TYR A 272 21.59 -5.56 -8.17
C TYR A 272 22.80 -5.92 -7.30
N ASP A 273 24.00 -5.80 -7.88
CA ASP A 273 25.22 -5.86 -7.10
C ASP A 273 25.31 -4.63 -6.20
N GLN A 274 25.18 -4.82 -4.88
CA GLN A 274 25.50 -3.75 -3.94
C GLN A 274 26.99 -3.41 -4.10
N PRO A 275 27.38 -2.12 -4.18
CA PRO A 275 28.77 -1.78 -3.96
C PRO A 275 29.13 -2.23 -2.55
N VAL A 276 30.12 -3.13 -2.42
CA VAL A 276 30.66 -3.56 -1.13
C VAL A 276 31.07 -2.30 -0.37
N LYS A 277 30.31 -1.92 0.67
CA LYS A 277 30.79 -0.93 1.64
C LYS A 277 32.01 -1.57 2.30
N LEU A 278 33.21 -1.21 1.84
CA LEU A 278 34.44 -1.44 2.59
C LEU A 278 34.23 -0.80 3.95
N VAL A 279 33.88 -1.63 4.94
CA VAL A 279 33.92 -1.26 6.35
C VAL A 279 35.36 -0.83 6.60
N ARG A 280 35.60 0.48 6.69
CA ARG A 280 36.85 0.97 7.25
C ARG A 280 36.87 0.49 8.70
N ALA A 281 37.68 -0.52 8.96
CA ALA A 281 37.99 -0.95 10.30
C ALA A 281 38.73 0.16 11.04
N ALA A 282 38.26 0.43 12.27
CA ALA A 282 38.80 1.30 13.33
C ALA A 282 38.75 2.82 13.08
#